data_AF-A0A953LNQ3-F1
#
_entry.id   AF-A0A953LNQ3-F1
#
_cell.length_a   1.000
_cell.length_b   1.000
_cell.length_c   1.000
_cell.angle_alpha   90.00
_cell.angle_beta   90.00
_cell.angle_gamma   90.00
#
_symmetry.space_group_name_H-M   'P 1'
#
loop_
_entity.id
_entity.type
_entity.pdbx_description
1 polymer ?
#
loop_
_entity_poly.entity_id
_entity_poly.type
_entity_poly.pdbx_seq_one_letter_code
_entity_poly.pdbx_strand_id
1 'polypeptide(L)'
;MNPSRTRQATTFALLLGAVVFGMVLAGGLDLTPTGQAAAAAAAGAVSAPAAAATAPTYAGLPSFADLAERVVPAVVSIDAQTIGRGQQPNDRFHRRQQPQSPFDFFFGPRGEGDGQGESPREFRSDSGGSGFVVSTDGYVVTNNHV
;
A
#
# COMPACT_ATOMS: atom_id res chain seq x y z
N MET A 1 24.77 30.05 -50.55
CA MET A 1 24.91 29.39 -49.23
C MET A 1 23.61 29.55 -48.45
N ASN A 2 22.97 28.45 -48.01
CA ASN A 2 21.70 28.51 -47.28
C ASN A 2 21.94 28.76 -45.78
N PRO A 3 21.49 29.89 -45.21
CA PRO A 3 21.81 30.29 -43.83
C PRO A 3 21.18 29.38 -42.76
N SER A 4 20.16 28.58 -43.11
CA SER A 4 19.50 27.64 -42.20
C SER A 4 20.35 26.40 -41.89
N ARG A 5 21.04 25.85 -42.90
CA ARG A 5 21.92 24.67 -42.72
C ARG A 5 23.13 25.00 -41.85
N THR A 6 23.67 26.22 -41.96
CA THR A 6 24.82 26.66 -41.14
C THR A 6 24.41 26.85 -39.68
N ARG A 7 23.22 27.40 -39.40
CA ARG A 7 22.69 27.53 -38.03
C ARG A 7 22.36 26.17 -37.39
N GLN A 8 21.85 25.23 -38.17
CA GLN A 8 21.62 23.86 -37.70
C GLN A 8 22.94 23.14 -37.41
N ALA A 9 23.96 23.30 -38.26
CA ALA A 9 25.27 22.70 -38.03
C ALA A 9 25.98 23.29 -36.80
N THR A 10 25.92 24.61 -36.58
CA THR A 10 26.55 25.24 -35.41
C THR A 10 25.85 24.87 -34.11
N THR A 11 24.51 24.80 -34.10
CA THR A 11 23.76 24.34 -32.92
C THR A 11 24.05 22.88 -32.61
N PHE A 12 24.13 22.01 -33.62
CA PHE A 12 24.54 20.62 -33.41
C PHE A 12 25.98 20.50 -32.88
N ALA A 13 26.91 21.29 -33.41
CA ALA A 13 28.29 21.30 -32.95
C ALA A 13 28.42 21.81 -31.50
N LEU A 14 27.64 22.83 -31.12
CA LEU A 14 27.60 23.33 -29.75
C LEU A 14 27.03 22.29 -28.77
N LEU A 15 25.95 21.59 -29.14
CA LEU A 15 25.38 20.53 -28.32
C LEU A 15 26.35 19.37 -28.14
N LEU A 16 27.00 18.94 -29.22
CA LEU A 16 27.99 17.87 -29.17
C LEU A 16 29.20 18.27 -28.31
N GLY A 17 29.68 19.51 -28.47
CA GLY A 17 30.76 20.06 -27.65
C GLY A 17 30.40 20.13 -26.16
N ALA A 18 29.19 20.55 -25.82
CA ALA A 18 28.72 20.62 -24.43
C ALA A 18 28.65 19.22 -23.77
N VAL A 19 28.19 18.20 -24.51
CA VAL A 19 28.14 16.82 -24.01
C VAL A 19 29.54 16.26 -23.76
N VAL A 20 30.46 16.43 -24.72
CA VAL A 20 31.83 15.95 -24.57
C VAL A 20 32.55 16.68 -23.43
N PHE A 21 32.38 18.00 -23.33
CA PHE A 21 32.95 18.78 -22.23
C PHE A 21 32.41 18.35 -20.87
N GLY A 22 31.09 18.12 -20.76
CA GLY A 22 30.46 17.61 -19.54
C GLY A 22 31.01 16.24 -19.12
N MET A 23 31.23 15.33 -20.07
CA MET A 23 31.78 14.00 -19.81
C MET A 23 33.25 14.05 -19.33
N VAL A 24 34.07 14.91 -19.95
CA VAL A 24 35.48 15.11 -19.54
C VAL A 24 35.55 15.76 -18.15
N LEU A 25 34.71 16.76 -17.88
CA LEU A 25 34.66 17.41 -16.56
C LEU A 25 34.19 16.43 -15.47
N ALA A 26 33.17 15.61 -15.75
CA ALA A 26 32.67 14.61 -14.81
C ALA A 26 33.72 13.53 -14.49
N GLY A 27 34.48 13.09 -15.50
CA GLY A 27 35.60 12.16 -15.32
C GLY A 27 36.79 12.79 -14.59
N GLY A 28 37.11 14.05 -14.87
CA GLY A 28 38.21 14.77 -14.20
C GLY A 28 37.93 15.15 -12.74
N LEU A 29 36.66 15.16 -12.33
CA LEU A 29 36.22 15.41 -10.95
C LEU A 29 35.88 14.11 -10.19
N ASP A 30 36.15 12.93 -10.76
CA ASP A 30 35.82 11.61 -10.18
C ASP A 30 34.34 11.47 -9.75
N LEU A 31 33.43 12.18 -10.42
CA LEU A 31 32.00 12.20 -10.08
C LEU A 31 31.25 10.95 -10.54
N THR A 32 31.92 10.03 -11.24
CA THR A 32 31.36 8.75 -11.72
C THR A 32 32.06 7.56 -11.06
N PRO A 33 31.84 7.30 -9.75
CA PRO A 33 32.34 6.08 -9.13
C PRO A 33 31.73 4.87 -9.83
N THR A 34 32.58 3.96 -10.30
CA THR A 34 32.17 2.67 -10.85
C THR A 34 31.56 1.84 -9.73
N GLY A 35 30.24 1.70 -9.74
CA GLY A 35 29.53 0.85 -8.77
C GLY A 35 29.98 -0.60 -8.93
N GLN A 36 30.75 -1.11 -7.97
CA GLN A 36 30.99 -2.54 -7.84
C GLN A 36 29.69 -3.18 -7.35
N ALA A 37 28.94 -3.83 -8.26
CA ALA A 37 27.93 -4.78 -7.83
C ALA A 37 28.69 -5.95 -7.18
N ALA A 38 28.64 -6.04 -5.85
CA ALA A 38 29.14 -7.19 -5.13
C ALA A 38 28.37 -8.41 -5.63
N ALA A 39 29.03 -9.26 -6.42
CA ALA A 39 28.53 -10.59 -6.69
C ALA A 39 28.43 -11.30 -5.34
N ALA A 40 27.22 -11.42 -4.82
CA ALA A 40 26.95 -12.22 -3.63
C ALA A 40 27.35 -13.66 -3.98
N ALA A 41 28.53 -14.06 -3.54
CA ALA A 41 28.94 -15.44 -3.58
C ALA A 41 27.91 -16.25 -2.80
N ALA A 42 27.12 -17.05 -3.51
CA ALA A 42 26.26 -18.06 -2.94
C ALA A 42 27.14 -19.16 -2.32
N ALA A 43 27.73 -18.86 -1.16
CA ALA A 43 28.35 -19.85 -0.31
C ALA A 43 27.21 -20.54 0.46
N GLY A 44 27.09 -21.86 0.25
CA GLY A 44 25.96 -22.69 0.66
C GLY A 44 25.43 -22.42 2.06
N ALA A 45 24.12 -22.28 2.13
CA ALA A 45 23.38 -22.35 3.38
C ALA A 45 23.46 -23.77 3.94
N VAL A 46 24.50 -24.05 4.71
CA VAL A 46 24.36 -25.03 5.79
C VAL A 46 23.44 -24.39 6.80
N SER A 47 22.21 -24.92 6.89
CA SER A 47 21.25 -24.58 7.94
C SER A 47 21.88 -24.91 9.29
N ALA A 48 22.55 -23.93 9.88
CA ALA A 48 22.84 -23.93 11.30
C ALA A 48 21.50 -24.04 12.04
N PRO A 49 21.36 -24.92 13.05
CA PRO A 49 20.14 -24.95 13.84
C PRO A 49 19.94 -23.54 14.39
N ALA A 50 18.76 -22.97 14.15
CA ALA A 50 18.36 -21.73 14.76
C ALA A 50 18.48 -21.94 16.27
N ALA A 51 19.50 -21.34 16.89
CA ALA A 51 19.59 -21.28 18.32
C ALA A 51 18.33 -20.54 18.77
N ALA A 52 17.38 -21.28 19.34
CA ALA A 52 16.22 -20.69 19.98
C ALA A 52 16.76 -19.66 20.95
N ALA A 53 16.44 -18.39 20.71
CA ALA A 53 16.75 -17.34 21.67
C ALA A 53 16.04 -17.74 22.96
N THR A 54 16.81 -18.23 23.93
CA THR A 54 16.32 -18.51 25.27
C THR A 54 15.77 -17.19 25.80
N ALA A 55 14.44 -17.07 25.83
CA ALA A 55 13.78 -15.94 26.45
C ALA A 55 14.33 -15.81 27.88
N PRO A 56 14.56 -14.58 28.38
CA PRO A 56 15.02 -14.39 29.75
C PRO A 56 14.09 -15.17 30.67
N THR A 57 14.63 -16.19 31.32
CA THR A 57 13.89 -16.95 32.33
C THR A 57 13.78 -16.01 33.51
N TYR A 58 12.62 -15.37 33.67
CA TYR A 58 12.27 -14.57 34.83
C TYR A 58 12.05 -15.52 36.03
N ALA A 59 13.13 -16.16 36.46
CA ALA A 59 13.15 -17.06 37.60
C ALA A 59 12.83 -16.24 38.85
N GLY A 60 11.58 -16.33 39.32
CA GLY A 60 11.11 -15.69 40.55
C GLY A 60 9.91 -14.75 40.40
N LEU A 61 9.45 -14.43 39.19
CA LEU A 61 8.16 -13.76 39.01
C LEU A 61 7.03 -14.79 38.86
N PRO A 62 5.83 -14.52 39.41
CA PRO A 62 4.67 -15.38 39.16
C PRO A 62 4.36 -15.44 37.67
N SER A 63 4.04 -16.63 37.17
CA SER A 63 3.68 -16.84 35.78
C SER A 63 2.30 -16.24 35.48
N PHE A 64 2.16 -15.58 34.34
CA PHE A 64 0.85 -15.18 33.82
C PHE A 64 0.05 -16.36 33.26
N ALA A 65 0.65 -17.54 33.11
CA ALA A 65 -0.02 -18.72 32.57
C ALA A 65 -1.22 -19.14 33.42
N ASP A 66 -1.09 -19.15 34.74
CA ASP A 66 -2.17 -19.54 35.66
C ASP A 66 -3.35 -18.54 35.60
N LEU A 67 -3.05 -17.26 35.37
CA LEU A 67 -4.09 -16.25 35.16
C LEU A 67 -4.74 -16.42 33.79
N ALA A 68 -3.94 -16.60 32.74
CA ALA A 68 -4.42 -16.83 31.38
C ALA A 68 -5.35 -18.06 31.33
N GLU A 69 -4.96 -19.18 31.92
CA GLU A 69 -5.76 -20.40 31.97
C GLU A 69 -7.14 -20.17 32.61
N ARG A 70 -7.22 -19.31 33.62
CA ARG A 70 -8.48 -18.96 34.28
C ARG A 70 -9.36 -18.00 33.47
N VAL A 71 -8.77 -17.09 32.68
CA VAL A 71 -9.51 -16.01 32.02
C VAL A 71 -9.75 -16.23 30.52
N VAL A 72 -8.95 -17.07 29.87
CA VAL A 72 -9.12 -17.42 28.44
C VAL A 72 -10.53 -17.92 28.12
N PRO A 73 -11.20 -18.73 28.98
CA PRO A 73 -12.58 -19.16 28.71
C PRO A 73 -13.61 -18.02 28.62
N ALA A 74 -13.30 -16.83 29.14
CA ALA A 74 -14.17 -15.66 29.03
C ALA A 74 -13.99 -14.89 27.70
N VAL A 75 -12.98 -15.23 26.89
CA VAL A 75 -12.69 -14.56 25.62
C VAL A 75 -13.43 -15.23 24.48
N VAL A 76 -14.11 -14.45 23.65
CA VAL A 76 -14.89 -14.92 22.50
C VAL A 76 -14.44 -14.25 21.20
N SER A 77 -14.64 -14.96 20.08
CA SER A 77 -14.54 -14.38 18.73
C SER A 77 -15.89 -13.78 18.35
N ILE A 78 -15.85 -12.62 17.69
CA ILE A 78 -17.02 -11.88 17.24
C ILE A 78 -16.90 -11.70 15.73
N ASP A 79 -17.97 -12.05 15.03
CA ASP A 79 -18.18 -11.76 13.62
C ASP A 79 -19.50 -10.98 13.50
N ALA A 80 -19.43 -9.76 12.98
CA ALA A 80 -20.54 -8.84 12.85
C ALA A 80 -20.77 -8.50 11.37
N GLN A 81 -22.04 -8.53 10.95
CA GLN A 81 -22.45 -8.18 9.60
C GLN A 81 -23.48 -7.05 9.67
N THR A 82 -23.11 -5.89 9.13
CA THR A 82 -24.02 -4.75 8.99
C THR A 82 -24.55 -4.70 7.57
N ILE A 83 -25.86 -4.85 7.41
CA ILE A 83 -26.56 -4.71 6.13
C ILE A 83 -27.26 -3.35 6.13
N GLY A 84 -26.65 -2.36 5.46
CA GLY A 84 -27.20 -1.02 5.32
C GLY A 84 -27.97 -0.87 4.01
N ARG A 85 -29.22 -0.41 4.05
CA ARG A 85 -29.94 0.14 2.89
C ARG A 85 -29.83 1.66 2.92
N GLY A 86 -28.90 2.23 2.16
CA GLY A 86 -28.67 3.68 2.17
C GLY A 86 -27.64 4.15 1.16
N GLN A 87 -27.81 5.39 0.69
CA GLN A 87 -26.92 6.04 -0.26
C GLN A 87 -25.52 6.19 0.37
N GLN A 88 -24.53 5.63 -0.31
CA GLN A 88 -23.11 5.65 0.05
C GLN A 88 -22.70 7.05 0.56
N PRO A 89 -22.23 7.21 1.82
CA PRO A 89 -21.67 8.46 2.27
C PRO A 89 -20.36 8.68 1.50
N ASN A 90 -20.37 9.68 0.61
CA ASN A 90 -19.27 10.14 -0.25
C ASN A 90 -19.13 9.53 -1.65
N ASP A 91 -20.11 9.81 -2.52
CA ASP A 91 -19.85 9.98 -3.96
C ASP A 91 -20.30 11.34 -4.53
N ARG A 92 -20.66 12.29 -3.65
CA ARG A 92 -20.96 13.67 -4.10
C ARG A 92 -19.71 14.51 -4.41
N PHE A 93 -18.55 14.11 -3.90
CA PHE A 93 -17.28 14.79 -4.19
C PHE A 93 -16.57 14.23 -5.44
N HIS A 94 -16.76 12.96 -5.79
CA HIS A 94 -16.17 12.35 -6.99
C HIS A 94 -16.94 12.65 -8.29
N ARG A 95 -18.23 13.00 -8.21
CA ARG A 95 -19.05 13.27 -9.40
C ARG A 95 -18.83 14.63 -10.08
N ARG A 96 -18.12 15.58 -9.44
CA ARG A 96 -17.90 16.93 -10.01
C ARG A 96 -16.57 17.10 -10.74
N GLN A 97 -15.69 16.09 -10.73
CA GLN A 97 -14.31 16.19 -11.21
C GLN A 97 -13.87 14.92 -11.95
N GLN A 98 -14.76 14.26 -12.70
CA GLN A 98 -14.30 13.33 -13.71
C GLN A 98 -14.05 14.12 -15.00
N PRO A 99 -12.79 14.52 -15.30
CA PRO A 99 -12.45 14.95 -16.65
C PRO A 99 -12.83 13.82 -17.60
N GLN A 100 -13.54 14.17 -18.67
CA GLN A 100 -13.91 13.28 -19.76
C GLN A 100 -12.70 12.41 -20.11
N SER A 101 -12.89 11.10 -19.98
CA SER A 101 -11.81 10.14 -20.19
C SER A 101 -11.40 10.24 -21.66
N PRO A 102 -10.10 10.27 -22.01
CA PRO A 102 -9.65 10.32 -23.41
C PRO A 102 -10.11 9.11 -24.23
N PHE A 103 -10.74 8.11 -23.60
CA PHE A 103 -11.32 6.94 -24.23
C PHE A 103 -12.80 7.07 -24.62
N ASP A 104 -13.49 8.15 -24.25
CA ASP A 104 -14.93 8.34 -24.53
C ASP A 104 -15.25 8.37 -26.04
N PHE A 105 -14.26 8.72 -26.88
CA PHE A 105 -14.37 8.65 -28.34
C PHE A 105 -14.49 7.21 -28.88
N PHE A 106 -13.92 6.21 -28.20
CA PHE A 106 -13.93 4.82 -28.67
C PHE A 106 -15.24 4.09 -28.40
N PHE A 107 -16.03 4.57 -27.44
CA PHE A 107 -17.24 3.86 -26.98
C PHE A 107 -18.56 4.58 -27.29
N GLY A 108 -18.50 5.74 -27.98
CA GLY A 108 -19.66 6.55 -28.34
C GLY A 108 -20.39 7.12 -27.11
N PRO A 109 -21.32 8.08 -27.30
CA PRO A 109 -22.21 8.47 -26.22
C PRO A 109 -23.03 7.24 -25.83
N ARG A 110 -22.67 6.61 -24.69
CA ARG A 110 -23.60 5.73 -23.98
C ARG A 110 -24.84 6.57 -23.75
N GLY A 111 -25.90 6.25 -24.50
CA GLY A 111 -27.08 7.06 -24.59
C GLY A 111 -27.60 7.46 -23.22
N GLU A 112 -28.15 8.67 -23.17
CA GLU A 112 -29.33 9.01 -22.37
C GLU A 112 -30.22 7.77 -22.18
N GLY A 113 -30.00 7.10 -21.06
CA GLY A 113 -30.73 5.94 -20.61
C GLY A 113 -31.02 6.20 -19.14
N ASP A 114 -32.21 6.74 -18.93
CA ASP A 114 -32.95 6.63 -17.67
C ASP A 114 -32.47 7.47 -16.49
N GLY A 115 -33.24 8.54 -16.25
CA GLY A 115 -33.53 9.02 -14.91
C GLY A 115 -34.32 7.97 -14.11
N GLN A 116 -33.69 6.84 -13.80
CA GLN A 116 -34.23 5.84 -12.89
C GLN A 116 -33.42 5.86 -11.61
N GLY A 117 -34.16 5.99 -10.51
CA GLY A 117 -33.68 6.40 -9.21
C GLY A 117 -32.42 5.71 -8.75
N GLU A 118 -31.65 6.45 -7.94
CA GLU A 118 -30.65 5.90 -7.04
C GLU A 118 -31.36 4.91 -6.10
N SER A 119 -31.63 3.70 -6.60
CA SER A 119 -32.15 2.60 -5.79
C SER A 119 -31.12 2.40 -4.69
N PRO A 120 -31.51 2.44 -3.40
CA PRO A 120 -30.58 2.29 -2.29
C PRO A 120 -29.78 1.01 -2.50
N ARG A 121 -28.49 1.15 -2.84
CA ARG A 121 -27.62 -0.01 -2.92
C ARG A 121 -27.49 -0.55 -1.50
N GLU A 122 -27.80 -1.83 -1.33
CA GLU A 122 -27.48 -2.53 -0.11
C GLU A 122 -25.96 -2.61 -0.01
N PHE A 123 -25.39 -1.99 1.02
CA PHE A 123 -23.99 -2.18 1.37
C PHE A 123 -23.91 -3.17 2.52
N ARG A 124 -23.09 -4.21 2.34
CA ARG A 124 -22.73 -5.15 3.41
C ARG A 124 -21.35 -4.78 3.91
N SER A 125 -21.26 -4.52 5.21
CA SER A 125 -19.99 -4.38 5.92
C SER A 125 -19.84 -5.59 6.84
N ASP A 126 -18.79 -6.35 6.63
CA ASP A 126 -18.38 -7.41 7.54
C ASP A 126 -17.26 -6.86 8.45
N SER A 127 -17.36 -7.13 9.74
CA SER A 127 -16.35 -6.79 10.74
C SER A 127 -16.17 -7.96 11.71
N GLY A 128 -14.98 -8.05 12.30
CA GLY A 128 -14.64 -9.13 13.20
C GLY A 128 -13.65 -8.69 14.26
N GLY A 129 -13.66 -9.35 15.41
CA GLY A 129 -12.83 -9.01 16.54
C GLY A 129 -12.96 -9.98 17.70
N SER A 130 -12.40 -9.60 18.84
CA SER A 130 -12.54 -10.34 20.09
C SER A 130 -13.42 -9.58 21.08
N GLY A 131 -14.01 -10.30 22.02
CA GLY A 131 -14.73 -9.72 23.15
C GLY A 131 -14.59 -10.56 24.41
N PHE A 132 -15.18 -10.06 25.50
CA PHE A 132 -15.17 -10.73 26.81
C PHE A 132 -16.59 -10.94 27.31
N VAL A 133 -16.87 -12.14 27.83
CA VAL A 133 -18.08 -12.42 28.62
C VAL A 133 -17.88 -11.83 30.01
N VAL A 134 -18.70 -10.85 30.38
CA VAL A 134 -18.56 -10.10 31.64
C VAL A 134 -19.58 -10.51 32.71
N SER A 135 -20.60 -11.27 32.33
CA SER A 135 -21.67 -11.68 33.24
C SER A 135 -22.22 -13.07 32.87
N THR A 136 -22.75 -13.77 33.87
CA THR A 136 -23.21 -15.18 33.77
C THR A 136 -24.48 -15.37 32.93
N ASP A 137 -25.21 -14.28 32.68
CA ASP A 137 -26.35 -14.20 31.77
C ASP A 137 -25.95 -14.02 30.30
N GLY A 138 -24.66 -13.92 30.01
CA GLY A 138 -24.12 -13.95 28.65
C GLY A 138 -23.83 -12.59 28.02
N TYR A 139 -23.74 -11.50 28.81
CA TYR A 139 -23.31 -10.21 28.26
C TYR A 139 -21.85 -10.25 27.78
N VAL A 140 -21.65 -9.79 26.54
CA VAL A 140 -20.34 -9.67 25.89
C VAL A 140 -20.00 -8.21 25.67
N VAL A 141 -18.76 -7.82 25.98
CA VAL A 141 -18.21 -6.49 25.72
C VAL A 141 -17.13 -6.59 24.64
N THR A 142 -17.20 -5.69 23.65
CA THR A 142 -16.20 -5.50 22.59
C THR A 142 -15.99 -4.00 22.33
N ASN A 143 -15.08 -3.66 21.44
CA ASN A 143 -14.90 -2.28 21.00
C ASN A 143 -16.00 -1.88 20.01
N ASN A 144 -16.36 -0.59 19.99
CA ASN A 144 -17.44 -0.07 19.13
C ASN A 144 -17.13 -0.15 17.62
N HIS A 145 -15.87 -0.33 17.24
CA HIS A 145 -15.48 -0.45 15.83
C HIS A 145 -15.43 -1.91 15.34
N VAL A 146 -15.62 -2.87 16.25
CA VAL A 146 -15.77 -4.30 15.93
C VAL A 146 -17.20 -4.51 15.49
#